data_AF-A0A2E7K398-F1
#
_entry.id   AF-A0A2E7K398-F1
#
_cell.length_a   1.000
_cell.length_b   1.000
_cell.length_c   1.000
_cell.angle_alpha   90.00
_cell.angle_beta   90.00
_cell.angle_gamma   90.00
#
_symmetry.space_group_name_H-M   'P 1'
#
loop_
_entity.id
_entity.type
_entity.pdbx_description
1 polymer ?
#
loop_
_entity_poly.entity_id
_entity_poly.type
_entity_poly.pdbx_seq_one_letter_code
_entity_poly.pdbx_strand_id
1 'polypeptide(L)'
;MVLRIMMAALLLVASAGHSAAQDNLAAERDALVKKMTQQAEERFWQMRDKFEPPIDESKANARQIFTLPEKESQFVFEVGMTNAAAQWCGLEWKPTYLQFRKWQKQRDWNPYQLGFVDYFHGMVYGFASKMLEEQSCKAAQKTKTQERLTQLKSIYAN
;
A
#
# COMPACT_ATOMS: atom_id res chain seq x y z
N MET A 1 -13.87 -19.01 -3.83
CA MET A 1 -13.96 -19.22 -2.37
C MET A 1 -12.60 -19.46 -1.70
N VAL A 2 -11.62 -20.10 -2.35
CA VAL A 2 -10.28 -20.36 -1.76
C VAL A 2 -9.45 -19.09 -1.51
N LEU A 3 -9.65 -18.02 -2.29
CA LEU A 3 -8.88 -16.76 -2.19
C LEU A 3 -9.20 -15.92 -0.93
N ARG A 4 -10.35 -16.12 -0.29
CA ARG A 4 -10.77 -15.31 0.88
C ARG A 4 -10.16 -15.76 2.21
N ILE A 5 -9.70 -17.01 2.32
CA ILE A 5 -9.19 -17.58 3.59
C ILE A 5 -7.68 -17.33 3.76
N MET A 6 -6.90 -17.23 2.68
CA MET A 6 -5.43 -17.15 2.75
C MET A 6 -4.86 -15.79 3.19
N MET A 7 -5.50 -14.65 2.86
CA MET A 7 -4.92 -13.34 3.22
C MET A 7 -5.13 -12.91 4.67
N ALA A 8 -6.06 -13.53 5.41
CA ALA A 8 -6.13 -13.35 6.85
C ALA A 8 -4.84 -13.85 7.56
N ALA A 9 -4.08 -14.76 6.94
CA ALA A 9 -2.81 -15.25 7.45
C ALA A 9 -1.66 -14.25 7.28
N LEU A 10 -1.69 -13.36 6.28
CA LEU A 10 -0.62 -12.37 6.03
C LEU A 10 -0.50 -11.31 7.13
N LEU A 11 -1.54 -11.12 7.96
CA LEU A 11 -1.52 -10.21 9.11
C LEU A 11 -1.12 -10.91 10.44
N LEU A 12 -0.93 -12.23 10.46
CA LEU A 12 -0.97 -13.00 11.72
C LEU A 12 0.26 -13.83 12.11
N VAL A 13 1.34 -13.92 11.32
CA VAL A 13 2.45 -14.85 11.66
C VAL A 13 3.54 -14.21 12.53
N ALA A 14 3.32 -14.28 13.84
CA ALA A 14 4.34 -14.46 14.87
C ALA A 14 3.64 -15.37 15.88
N SER A 15 3.99 -16.64 16.06
CA SER A 15 5.31 -17.19 16.36
C SER A 15 5.18 -18.72 16.43
N ALA A 16 5.97 -19.47 15.65
CA ALA A 16 6.46 -20.85 15.91
C ALA A 16 6.83 -21.59 14.61
N GLY A 17 8.13 -21.74 14.35
CA GLY A 17 8.76 -22.79 13.56
C GLY A 17 8.11 -23.24 12.25
N HIS A 18 8.11 -22.41 11.20
CA HIS A 18 7.88 -22.86 9.80
C HIS A 18 8.60 -21.91 8.80
N SER A 19 9.92 -22.05 8.62
CA SER A 19 10.65 -21.22 7.64
C SER A 19 10.07 -21.33 6.22
N ALA A 20 9.72 -22.54 5.77
CA ALA A 20 9.16 -22.73 4.42
C ALA A 20 7.75 -22.09 4.25
N ALA A 21 6.92 -22.05 5.30
CA ALA A 21 5.61 -21.39 5.20
C ALA A 21 5.75 -19.87 5.22
N GLN A 22 6.73 -19.35 5.95
CA GLN A 22 7.02 -17.92 6.02
C GLN A 22 7.63 -17.40 4.70
N ASP A 23 8.49 -18.19 4.06
CA ASP A 23 9.08 -17.88 2.76
C ASP A 23 8.00 -17.85 1.65
N ASN A 24 7.07 -18.81 1.68
CA ASN A 24 5.94 -18.83 0.75
C ASN A 24 5.03 -17.59 0.92
N LEU A 25 4.74 -17.17 2.16
CA LEU A 25 3.95 -15.97 2.42
C LEU A 25 4.66 -14.68 1.98
N ALA A 26 5.98 -14.61 2.13
CA ALA A 26 6.76 -13.47 1.65
C ALA A 26 6.73 -13.40 0.12
N ALA A 27 6.92 -14.53 -0.56
CA ALA A 27 6.84 -14.61 -2.01
C ALA A 27 5.44 -14.25 -2.55
N GLU A 28 4.38 -14.72 -1.89
CA GLU A 28 3.00 -14.36 -2.23
C GLU A 28 2.73 -12.87 -2.04
N ARG A 29 3.24 -12.27 -0.95
CA ARG A 29 3.16 -10.83 -0.70
C ARG A 29 3.84 -10.06 -1.82
N ASP A 30 5.07 -10.43 -2.17
CA ASP A 30 5.85 -9.72 -3.18
C ASP A 30 5.20 -9.84 -4.57
N ALA A 31 4.66 -11.01 -4.90
CA ALA A 31 3.86 -11.21 -6.11
C ALA A 31 2.60 -10.33 -6.12
N LEU A 32 1.92 -10.19 -4.99
CA LEU A 32 0.76 -9.31 -4.86
C LEU A 32 1.14 -7.83 -5.02
N VAL A 33 2.20 -7.37 -4.35
CA VAL A 33 2.71 -6.00 -4.48
C VAL A 33 3.01 -5.71 -5.94
N LYS A 34 3.79 -6.56 -6.60
CA LYS A 34 4.14 -6.41 -8.01
C LYS A 34 2.91 -6.32 -8.90
N LYS A 35 1.94 -7.22 -8.71
CA LYS A 35 0.68 -7.22 -9.48
C LYS A 35 -0.12 -5.93 -9.27
N MET A 36 -0.24 -5.46 -8.02
CA MET A 36 -0.99 -4.25 -7.71
C MET A 36 -0.29 -2.99 -8.20
N THR A 37 1.04 -2.93 -8.12
CA THR A 37 1.84 -1.84 -8.69
C THR A 37 1.64 -1.76 -10.20
N GLN A 38 1.78 -2.88 -10.91
CA GLN A 38 1.53 -2.93 -12.37
C GLN A 38 0.12 -2.41 -12.68
N GLN A 39 -0.90 -3.01 -12.06
CA GLN A 39 -2.29 -2.58 -12.26
C GLN A 39 -2.51 -1.08 -11.95
N ALA A 40 -1.81 -0.54 -10.96
CA ALA A 40 -1.84 0.89 -10.66
C ALA A 40 -1.18 1.70 -11.76
N GLU A 41 -0.01 1.31 -12.25
CA GLU A 41 0.71 1.98 -13.34
C GLU A 41 -0.13 2.01 -14.62
N GLU A 42 -0.76 0.88 -14.99
CA GLU A 42 -1.64 0.83 -16.16
C GLU A 42 -2.84 1.78 -16.04
N ARG A 43 -3.51 1.81 -14.88
CA ARG A 43 -4.68 2.67 -14.68
C ARG A 43 -4.29 4.14 -14.54
N PHE A 44 -3.15 4.42 -13.91
CA PHE A 44 -2.62 5.77 -13.81
C PHE A 44 -2.25 6.33 -15.19
N TRP A 45 -1.66 5.49 -16.04
CA TRP A 45 -1.38 5.83 -17.45
C TRP A 45 -2.66 6.15 -18.24
N GLN A 46 -3.76 5.43 -18.00
CA GLN A 46 -5.04 5.73 -18.64
C GLN A 46 -5.59 7.12 -18.26
N MET A 47 -5.10 7.70 -17.17
CA MET A 47 -5.47 9.06 -16.72
C MET A 47 -4.45 10.13 -17.15
N ARG A 48 -3.47 9.79 -18.02
CA ARG A 48 -2.37 10.69 -18.41
C ARG A 48 -2.79 12.06 -18.92
N ASP A 49 -3.94 12.13 -19.59
CA ASP A 49 -4.49 13.35 -20.18
C ASP A 49 -5.18 14.25 -19.14
N LYS A 50 -5.40 13.74 -17.92
CA LYS A 50 -6.05 14.44 -16.81
C LYS A 50 -5.07 15.14 -15.87
N PHE A 51 -3.76 14.99 -16.10
CA PHE A 51 -2.74 15.70 -15.32
C PHE A 51 -2.53 17.12 -15.86
N GLU A 52 -2.02 18.00 -15.00
CA GLU A 52 -1.63 19.36 -15.36
C GLU A 52 -0.15 19.57 -15.01
N PRO A 53 0.76 19.61 -16.01
CA PRO A 53 0.51 19.38 -17.44
C PRO A 53 0.28 17.89 -17.77
N PRO A 54 -0.42 17.57 -18.88
CA PRO A 54 -0.57 16.20 -19.35
C PRO A 54 0.78 15.51 -19.56
N ILE A 55 0.80 14.19 -19.42
CA ILE A 55 2.01 13.42 -19.72
C ILE A 55 2.16 13.32 -21.25
N ASP A 56 3.25 13.86 -21.76
CA ASP A 56 3.61 13.79 -23.18
C ASP A 56 4.03 12.37 -23.57
N GLU A 57 3.13 11.66 -24.27
CA GLU A 57 3.34 10.29 -24.72
C GLU A 57 4.40 10.13 -25.81
N SER A 58 4.82 11.23 -26.46
CA SER A 58 5.88 11.18 -27.47
C SER A 58 7.26 10.96 -26.86
N LYS A 59 7.43 11.18 -25.55
CA LYS A 59 8.69 10.97 -24.86
C LYS A 59 8.98 9.49 -24.67
N ALA A 60 10.20 9.07 -25.01
CA ALA A 60 10.64 7.67 -24.90
C ALA A 60 10.48 7.07 -23.49
N ASN A 61 10.47 7.90 -22.45
CA ASN A 61 10.31 7.49 -21.05
C ASN A 61 8.96 7.89 -20.43
N ALA A 62 7.94 8.26 -21.23
CA ALA A 62 6.67 8.79 -20.74
C ALA A 62 5.99 7.91 -19.67
N ARG A 63 6.10 6.58 -19.79
CA ARG A 63 5.52 5.63 -18.82
C ARG A 63 6.34 5.49 -17.54
N GLN A 64 7.62 5.83 -17.56
CA GLN A 64 8.52 5.67 -16.42
C GLN A 64 8.49 6.89 -15.48
N ILE A 65 7.92 8.01 -15.91
CA ILE A 65 7.96 9.26 -15.14
C ILE A 65 7.20 9.18 -13.83
N PHE A 66 6.28 8.24 -13.66
CA PHE A 66 5.52 8.01 -12.42
C PHE A 66 5.89 6.70 -11.72
N THR A 67 6.78 5.89 -12.30
CA THR A 67 7.24 4.64 -11.69
C THR A 67 8.01 4.93 -10.40
N LEU A 68 7.74 4.11 -9.38
CA LEU A 68 8.43 4.15 -8.10
C LEU A 68 9.47 3.02 -8.01
N PRO A 69 10.58 3.21 -7.29
CA PRO A 69 11.45 2.10 -6.91
C PRO A 69 10.68 1.00 -6.18
N GLU A 70 11.11 -0.25 -6.32
CA GLU A 70 10.41 -1.41 -5.73
C GLU A 70 10.17 -1.26 -4.22
N LYS A 71 11.19 -0.83 -3.47
CA LYS A 71 11.07 -0.60 -2.02
C LYS A 71 10.00 0.43 -1.68
N GLU A 72 9.83 1.44 -2.53
CA GLU A 72 8.80 2.46 -2.35
C GLU A 72 7.42 1.93 -2.65
N SER A 73 7.27 1.18 -3.75
CA SER A 73 6.02 0.48 -4.06
C SER A 73 5.59 -0.45 -2.90
N GLN A 74 6.51 -1.21 -2.34
CA GLN A 74 6.26 -2.04 -1.15
C GLN A 74 5.82 -1.19 0.04
N PHE A 75 6.47 -0.05 0.29
CA PHE A 75 6.13 0.82 1.40
C PHE A 75 4.75 1.47 1.23
N VAL A 76 4.44 2.03 0.06
CA VAL A 76 3.12 2.62 -0.24
C VAL A 76 2.02 1.56 -0.09
N PHE A 77 2.26 0.35 -0.59
CA PHE A 77 1.34 -0.78 -0.42
C PHE A 77 1.09 -1.06 1.07
N GLU A 78 2.14 -1.15 1.87
CA GLU A 78 2.03 -1.43 3.29
C GLU A 78 1.25 -0.36 4.06
N VAL A 79 1.48 0.92 3.74
CA VAL A 79 0.71 2.04 4.31
C VAL A 79 -0.76 1.97 3.90
N GLY A 80 -1.05 1.61 2.65
CA GLY A 80 -2.41 1.37 2.15
C GLY A 80 -3.13 0.28 2.95
N MET A 81 -2.51 -0.89 3.08
CA MET A 81 -3.02 -2.03 3.83
C MET A 81 -3.24 -1.69 5.32
N THR A 82 -2.26 -1.01 5.93
CA THR A 82 -2.32 -0.65 7.37
C THR A 82 -3.43 0.35 7.64
N ASN A 83 -3.59 1.37 6.78
CA ASN A 83 -4.65 2.36 6.95
C ASN A 83 -6.05 1.74 6.76
N ALA A 84 -6.22 0.81 5.83
CA ALA A 84 -7.48 0.09 5.64
C ALA A 84 -7.80 -0.80 6.85
N ALA A 85 -6.82 -1.55 7.35
CA ALA A 85 -6.96 -2.35 8.57
C ALA A 85 -7.30 -1.48 9.79
N ALA A 86 -6.68 -0.30 9.90
CA ALA A 86 -6.95 0.65 10.96
C ALA A 86 -8.37 1.20 10.90
N GLN A 87 -8.84 1.61 9.72
CA GLN A 87 -10.24 2.00 9.53
C GLN A 87 -11.18 0.87 9.96
N TRP A 88 -10.94 -0.34 9.48
CA TRP A 88 -11.75 -1.51 9.78
C TRP A 88 -11.79 -1.84 11.28
N CYS A 89 -10.70 -1.65 12.01
CA CYS A 89 -10.61 -1.85 13.45
C CYS A 89 -11.08 -0.66 14.30
N GLY A 90 -11.60 0.41 13.69
CA GLY A 90 -12.03 1.63 14.38
C GLY A 90 -10.87 2.38 15.05
N LEU A 91 -9.71 2.40 14.40
CA LEU A 91 -8.52 3.14 14.81
C LEU A 91 -8.35 4.40 13.95
N GLU A 92 -7.79 5.45 14.55
CA GLU A 92 -7.49 6.71 13.86
C GLU A 92 -6.34 6.54 12.86
N TRP A 93 -6.67 6.41 11.58
CA TRP A 93 -5.71 6.20 10.48
C TRP A 93 -5.40 7.48 9.70
N LYS A 94 -6.36 8.40 9.60
CA LYS A 94 -6.27 9.59 8.74
C LYS A 94 -5.07 10.49 9.10
N PRO A 95 -4.75 10.75 10.38
CA PRO A 95 -3.54 11.50 10.73
C PRO A 95 -2.25 10.83 10.24
N THR A 96 -2.18 9.49 10.30
CA THR A 96 -1.02 8.71 9.82
C THR A 96 -0.87 8.85 8.30
N TYR A 97 -1.97 8.82 7.54
CA TYR A 97 -1.94 9.08 6.09
C TYR A 97 -1.48 10.50 5.76
N LEU A 98 -1.95 11.51 6.49
CA LEU A 98 -1.53 12.90 6.27
C LEU A 98 -0.03 13.09 6.55
N GLN A 99 0.51 12.43 7.58
CA GLN A 99 1.95 12.41 7.85
C GLN A 99 2.73 11.70 6.74
N PHE A 100 2.25 10.54 6.28
CA PHE A 100 2.82 9.84 5.12
C PHE A 100 2.90 10.75 3.89
N ARG A 101 1.83 11.47 3.55
CA ARG A 101 1.85 12.41 2.41
C ARG A 101 2.84 13.54 2.62
N LYS A 102 2.93 14.09 3.84
CA LYS A 102 3.91 15.12 4.17
C LYS A 102 5.34 14.60 4.00
N TRP A 103 5.61 13.39 4.50
CA TRP A 103 6.90 12.72 4.39
C TRP A 103 7.27 12.43 2.93
N GLN A 104 6.33 11.96 2.10
CA GLN A 104 6.56 11.74 0.67
C GLN A 104 6.91 13.05 -0.06
N LYS A 105 6.30 14.18 0.31
CA LYS A 105 6.63 15.50 -0.25
C LYS A 105 8.01 16.03 0.12
N GLN A 106 8.67 15.46 1.13
CA GLN A 106 10.04 15.82 1.51
C GLN A 106 11.09 15.06 0.69
N ARG A 107 10.66 14.13 -0.18
CA ARG A 107 11.53 13.34 -1.04
C ARG A 107 11.70 14.01 -2.40
N ASP A 108 12.76 13.62 -3.10
CA ASP A 108 13.05 14.07 -4.47
C ASP A 108 12.16 13.34 -5.49
N TRP A 109 10.84 13.55 -5.37
CA TRP A 109 9.84 13.01 -6.29
C TRP A 109 9.33 14.09 -7.21
N ASN A 110 9.15 13.73 -8.48
CA ASN A 110 8.44 14.60 -9.40
C ASN A 110 6.92 14.59 -9.11
N PRO A 111 6.15 15.56 -9.64
CA PRO A 111 4.71 15.65 -9.39
C PRO A 111 3.91 14.40 -9.80
N TYR A 112 4.31 13.71 -10.87
CA TYR A 112 3.64 12.49 -11.32
C TYR A 112 3.90 11.31 -10.38
N GLN A 113 5.11 11.20 -9.83
CA GLN A 113 5.42 10.21 -8.79
C GLN A 113 4.63 10.48 -7.51
N LEU A 114 4.54 11.73 -7.07
CA LEU A 114 3.71 12.10 -5.91
C LEU A 114 2.23 11.78 -6.15
N GLY A 115 1.72 12.08 -7.35
CA GLY A 115 0.35 11.72 -7.75
C GLY A 115 0.15 10.21 -7.78
N PHE A 116 1.14 9.45 -8.26
CA PHE A 116 1.10 8.00 -8.30
C PHE A 116 1.14 7.38 -6.91
N VAL A 117 1.92 7.93 -5.98
CA VAL A 117 1.94 7.50 -4.57
C VAL A 117 0.54 7.61 -3.95
N ASP A 118 -0.12 8.76 -4.10
CA ASP A 118 -1.48 8.97 -3.57
C ASP A 118 -2.50 8.02 -4.25
N TYR A 119 -2.38 7.84 -5.56
CA TYR A 119 -3.26 6.95 -6.33
C TYR A 119 -3.08 5.48 -5.93
N PHE A 120 -1.83 5.01 -5.86
CA PHE A 120 -1.52 3.63 -5.52
C PHE A 120 -1.91 3.32 -4.08
N HIS A 121 -1.67 4.25 -3.14
CA HIS A 121 -2.20 4.16 -1.78
C HIS A 121 -3.71 3.95 -1.77
N GLY A 122 -4.46 4.82 -2.46
CA GLY A 122 -5.92 4.74 -2.52
C GLY A 122 -6.44 3.44 -3.13
N MET A 123 -5.75 2.92 -4.15
CA MET A 123 -6.08 1.62 -4.74
C MET A 123 -5.88 0.47 -3.75
N VAL A 124 -4.73 0.42 -3.07
CA VAL A 124 -4.42 -0.63 -2.10
C VAL A 124 -5.35 -0.54 -0.90
N TYR A 125 -5.62 0.66 -0.41
CA TYR A 125 -6.58 0.93 0.64
C TYR A 125 -7.97 0.40 0.27
N GLY A 126 -8.49 0.76 -0.92
CA GLY A 126 -9.81 0.31 -1.37
C GLY A 126 -9.89 -1.21 -1.56
N PHE A 127 -8.83 -1.83 -2.09
CA PHE A 127 -8.72 -3.28 -2.19
C PHE A 127 -8.80 -3.94 -0.82
N ALA A 128 -7.99 -3.49 0.15
CA ALA A 128 -7.95 -4.02 1.50
C ALA A 128 -9.28 -3.81 2.25
N SER A 129 -9.88 -2.61 2.17
CA SER A 129 -11.17 -2.33 2.80
C SER A 129 -12.25 -3.28 2.29
N LYS A 130 -12.31 -3.54 0.97
CA LYS A 130 -13.27 -4.49 0.39
C LYS A 130 -13.07 -5.93 0.88
N MET A 131 -11.83 -6.32 1.18
CA MET A 131 -11.55 -7.65 1.73
C MET A 131 -12.01 -7.80 3.19
N LEU A 132 -12.04 -6.69 3.93
CA LEU A 132 -12.36 -6.66 5.36
C LEU A 132 -13.84 -6.35 5.64
N GLU A 133 -14.59 -5.84 4.67
CA GLU A 133 -15.97 -5.34 4.80
C GLU A 133 -16.95 -6.34 5.44
N GLU A 134 -16.84 -7.64 5.10
CA GLU A 134 -17.72 -8.70 5.62
C GLU A 134 -17.22 -9.32 6.95
N GLN A 135 -16.14 -8.79 7.55
CA GLN A 135 -15.48 -9.38 8.72
C GLN A 135 -15.53 -8.44 9.92
N SER A 136 -15.47 -9.01 11.13
CA SER A 136 -15.29 -8.23 12.37
C SER A 136 -13.83 -8.20 12.79
N CYS A 137 -13.31 -7.02 13.15
CA CYS A 137 -11.96 -6.90 13.67
C CYS A 137 -11.85 -7.50 15.07
N LYS A 138 -11.00 -8.53 15.21
CA LYS A 138 -10.69 -9.17 16.50
C LYS A 138 -9.68 -8.35 17.29
N ALA A 139 -9.67 -8.50 18.61
CA ALA A 139 -8.73 -7.80 19.51
C ALA A 139 -7.27 -7.94 19.08
N ALA A 140 -6.82 -9.16 18.73
CA ALA A 140 -5.45 -9.39 18.26
C ALA A 140 -5.11 -8.63 16.96
N GLN A 141 -6.06 -8.50 16.03
CA GLN A 141 -5.88 -7.75 14.78
C GLN A 141 -5.83 -6.24 15.07
N LYS A 142 -6.69 -5.76 15.97
CA LYS A 142 -6.67 -4.36 16.43
C LYS A 142 -5.33 -3.99 17.06
N THR A 143 -4.82 -4.83 17.96
CA THR A 143 -3.50 -4.63 18.60
C THR A 143 -2.38 -4.57 17.57
N LYS A 144 -2.27 -5.57 16.68
CA LYS A 144 -1.23 -5.58 15.63
C LYS A 144 -1.31 -4.37 14.70
N THR A 145 -2.52 -3.95 14.36
CA THR A 145 -2.74 -2.76 13.52
C THR A 145 -2.30 -1.49 14.23
N GLN A 146 -2.60 -1.36 15.53
CA GLN A 146 -2.16 -0.24 16.35
C GLN A 146 -0.64 -0.16 16.45
N GLU A 147 0.03 -1.30 16.63
CA GLU A 147 1.50 -1.39 16.61
C GLU A 147 2.07 -0.92 15.28
N ARG A 148 1.47 -1.35 14.15
CA ARG A 148 1.94 -0.94 12.83
C ARG A 148 1.73 0.55 12.55
N LEU A 149 0.61 1.11 12.97
CA LEU A 149 0.39 2.56 12.92
C LEU A 149 1.45 3.34 13.71
N THR A 150 1.82 2.86 14.90
CA THR A 150 2.87 3.47 15.72
C THR A 150 4.23 3.41 15.02
N GLN A 151 4.58 2.28 14.42
CA GLN A 151 5.82 2.11 13.64
C GLN A 151 5.86 3.04 12.42
N LEU A 152 4.75 3.17 11.68
CA LEU A 152 4.68 4.11 10.56
C LEU A 152 4.89 5.56 11.03
N LYS A 153 4.27 5.96 12.14
CA LYS A 153 4.46 7.31 12.71
C LYS A 153 5.92 7.57 13.09
N SER A 154 6.64 6.58 13.63
CA SER A 154 8.05 6.76 13.96
C SER A 154 8.93 6.87 12.72
N ILE A 155 8.58 6.19 11.62
CA ILE A 155 9.26 6.36 10.33
C ILE A 155 9.10 7.79 9.81
N TYR A 156 7.89 8.37 9.89
CA TYR A 156 7.62 9.72 9.35
C TYR A 156 8.19 10.86 10.21
N ALA A 157 8.57 10.58 11.45
CA ALA A 157 9.12 11.56 12.37
C ALA A 157 10.62 11.81 12.16
N ASN A 158 11.31 10.89 11.46
CA ASN A 158 12.72 10.99 11.08
C ASN A 158 12.86 11.48 9.64
#